data_AF-A0A4R8QAE7-F1
#
_entry.id   AF-A0A4R8QAE7-F1
#
_cell.length_a   1.000
_cell.length_b   1.000
_cell.length_c   1.000
_cell.angle_alpha   90.00
_cell.angle_beta   90.00
_cell.angle_gamma   90.00
#
_symmetry.space_group_name_H-M   'P 1'
#
loop_
_entity.id
_entity.type
_entity.pdbx_description
1 polymer ?
#
loop_
_entity_poly.entity_id
_entity_poly.type
_entity_poly.pdbx_seq_one_letter_code
_entity_poly.pdbx_strand_id
1 'polypeptide(L)'
;MGTAADEKHADADEFDPPANFTDTYYFPPFSQLQSEYHVGQDLYEDGETWCLLAEIDAASTSAGNPFCLVCHDRSGDSFIVGFDLSKGMRFSPAEFRIGYTVAVVYAKRVSFVDGTKGIRVSDMATCHAFPYKLDRLIELIHSCGAMTGEMDLFAIHACHQLQQTWSARMGKMTLRVDDLDPNVSGGTMRTMLSFASGGSKAMAAAGRPSLLTPVPYTKPLETVRGIHRHPVLGLLTLSSPPSDQARTLINRSWGLLGGPESSWGPNFQYNEYERAHSYLGAILNLVRCYLILAMFSCVQYAWFREFLTRCAPDLGVGPSEEQIRSLPFTAAAFVEADPAEKENRGKGCLVKLRYTEGNYPFAAMLMAQAAATLLNDRNLSAGIKGGCLTAGVLGADFVERARQGGLEIETTMLEGFEA
;
A
#
# COMPACT_ATOMS: atom_id res chain seq x y z
N MET A 1 30.73 -37.95 26.76
CA MET A 1 29.77 -38.45 25.75
C MET A 1 28.52 -37.61 25.87
N GLY A 2 28.50 -36.49 25.13
CA GLY A 2 27.42 -35.51 25.15
C GLY A 2 26.41 -35.86 24.07
N THR A 3 25.14 -35.85 24.46
CA THR A 3 23.98 -36.03 23.59
C THR A 3 23.80 -34.78 22.73
N ALA A 4 23.91 -34.95 21.41
CA ALA A 4 23.51 -33.96 20.43
C ALA A 4 21.99 -33.79 20.50
N ALA A 5 21.53 -32.61 20.89
CA ALA A 5 20.17 -32.17 20.63
C ALA A 5 20.14 -31.66 19.19
N ASP A 6 19.28 -32.27 18.37
CA ASP A 6 18.93 -31.80 17.04
C ASP A 6 18.49 -30.33 17.11
N GLU A 7 19.31 -29.46 16.54
CA GLU A 7 18.87 -28.12 16.14
C GLU A 7 17.86 -28.29 15.01
N LYS A 8 16.56 -28.26 15.36
CA LYS A 8 15.52 -27.91 14.40
C LYS A 8 15.87 -26.53 13.85
N HIS A 9 16.45 -26.50 12.66
CA HIS A 9 16.40 -25.34 11.79
C HIS A 9 14.94 -24.93 11.72
N ALA A 10 14.62 -23.73 12.20
CA ALA A 10 13.33 -23.12 11.96
C ALA A 10 13.22 -23.01 10.44
N ASP A 11 12.28 -23.77 9.86
CA ASP A 11 11.91 -23.67 8.46
C ASP A 11 11.74 -22.19 8.14
N ALA A 12 12.41 -21.75 7.06
CA ALA A 12 12.13 -20.46 6.48
C ALA A 12 10.64 -20.48 6.13
N ASP A 13 9.82 -19.72 6.88
CA ASP A 13 8.41 -19.50 6.56
C ASP A 13 8.33 -19.16 5.06
N GLU A 14 7.87 -20.11 4.26
CA GLU A 14 7.66 -19.95 2.83
C GLU A 14 6.46 -19.01 2.70
N PHE A 15 6.74 -17.72 2.56
CA PHE A 15 5.70 -16.73 2.34
C PHE A 15 5.19 -16.89 0.91
N ASP A 16 3.90 -17.11 0.76
CA ASP A 16 3.24 -17.00 -0.53
C ASP A 16 3.54 -15.61 -1.13
N PRO A 17 3.86 -15.53 -2.43
CA PRO A 17 4.08 -14.26 -3.08
C PRO A 17 2.82 -13.39 -2.92
N PRO A 18 2.96 -12.08 -2.69
CA PRO A 18 1.81 -11.20 -2.51
C PRO A 18 0.95 -11.20 -3.76
N ALA A 19 -0.36 -11.26 -3.55
CA ALA A 19 -1.35 -11.26 -4.63
C ALA A 19 -1.09 -10.12 -5.62
N ASN A 20 -0.98 -10.50 -6.89
CA ASN A 20 -0.91 -9.61 -8.03
C ASN A 20 -2.14 -9.87 -8.89
N PHE A 21 -2.72 -8.88 -9.57
CA PHE A 21 -3.85 -9.12 -10.49
C PHE A 21 -3.54 -10.10 -11.63
N THR A 22 -2.25 -10.37 -11.89
CA THR A 22 -1.81 -11.42 -12.81
C THR A 22 -1.77 -12.81 -12.18
N ASP A 23 -1.88 -12.92 -10.86
CA ASP A 23 -1.87 -14.18 -10.13
C ASP A 23 -3.16 -14.94 -10.37
N THR A 24 -3.04 -16.10 -11.01
CA THR A 24 -4.20 -16.91 -11.34
C THR A 24 -4.75 -17.71 -10.17
N TYR A 25 -4.02 -17.81 -9.07
CA TYR A 25 -4.52 -18.39 -7.83
C TYR A 25 -5.49 -17.42 -7.16
N TYR A 26 -5.08 -16.20 -6.80
CA TYR A 26 -5.98 -15.26 -6.12
C TYR A 26 -6.97 -14.53 -7.03
N PHE A 27 -6.71 -14.46 -8.34
CA PHE A 27 -7.60 -13.80 -9.31
C PHE A 27 -8.05 -14.70 -10.46
N PRO A 28 -8.55 -15.93 -10.22
CA PRO A 28 -8.71 -16.99 -11.21
C PRO A 28 -9.56 -16.58 -12.44
N PRO A 29 -9.30 -17.12 -13.64
CA PRO A 29 -10.23 -16.98 -14.76
C PRO A 29 -11.49 -17.82 -14.48
N PHE A 30 -12.58 -17.48 -15.17
CA PHE A 30 -13.88 -18.13 -15.04
C PHE A 30 -13.79 -19.65 -15.23
N SER A 31 -12.96 -20.11 -16.17
CA SER A 31 -12.76 -21.54 -16.45
C SER A 31 -12.19 -22.35 -15.27
N GLN A 32 -11.50 -21.71 -14.31
CA GLN A 32 -10.91 -22.36 -13.13
C GLN A 32 -11.82 -22.38 -11.90
N LEU A 33 -12.90 -21.61 -11.90
CA LEU A 33 -13.80 -21.50 -10.74
C LEU A 33 -14.50 -22.83 -10.41
N GLN A 34 -14.69 -23.17 -9.14
CA GLN A 34 -15.48 -24.36 -8.79
C GLN A 34 -16.98 -24.13 -9.05
N SER A 35 -17.71 -25.22 -9.32
CA SER A 35 -19.17 -25.15 -9.46
C SER A 35 -19.84 -24.88 -8.11
N GLU A 36 -20.98 -24.18 -8.11
CA GLU A 36 -21.80 -24.03 -6.89
C GLU A 36 -22.29 -25.38 -6.31
N TYR A 37 -22.36 -26.40 -7.16
CA TYR A 37 -22.72 -27.78 -6.79
C TYR A 37 -21.51 -28.70 -6.66
N HIS A 38 -20.30 -28.16 -6.58
CA HIS A 38 -19.09 -28.98 -6.40
C HIS A 38 -19.19 -29.81 -5.13
N VAL A 39 -18.87 -31.10 -5.25
CA VAL A 39 -18.81 -32.04 -4.13
C VAL A 39 -17.36 -32.51 -4.02
N GLY A 40 -16.65 -32.02 -3.02
CA GLY A 40 -15.24 -32.30 -2.80
C GLY A 40 -14.58 -31.24 -1.93
N GLN A 41 -13.25 -31.27 -1.86
CA GLN A 41 -12.48 -30.23 -1.19
C GLN A 41 -12.59 -28.92 -1.98
N ASP A 42 -12.78 -27.81 -1.26
CA ASP A 42 -12.75 -26.47 -1.85
C ASP A 42 -11.33 -26.17 -2.38
N LEU A 43 -11.26 -25.36 -3.44
CA LEU A 43 -9.98 -25.00 -4.07
C LEU A 43 -9.12 -24.10 -3.15
N TYR A 44 -9.77 -23.36 -2.26
CA TYR A 44 -9.16 -22.38 -1.37
C TYR A 44 -9.40 -22.79 0.08
N GLU A 45 -8.44 -22.49 0.93
CA GLU A 45 -8.53 -22.76 2.37
C GLU A 45 -9.39 -21.71 3.09
N ASP A 46 -9.90 -22.09 4.27
CA ASP A 46 -10.68 -21.20 5.12
C ASP A 46 -9.85 -19.97 5.53
N GLY A 47 -10.29 -18.78 5.09
CA GLY A 47 -9.65 -17.50 5.39
C GLY A 47 -8.86 -16.91 4.22
N GLU A 48 -8.63 -17.66 3.15
CA GLU A 48 -8.06 -17.10 1.92
C GLU A 48 -9.06 -16.21 1.19
N THR A 49 -8.61 -15.03 0.75
CA THR A 49 -9.43 -14.10 -0.03
C THR A 49 -9.02 -14.11 -1.49
N TRP A 50 -9.97 -14.38 -2.38
CA TRP A 50 -9.75 -14.44 -3.83
C TRP A 50 -10.96 -13.87 -4.58
N CYS A 51 -10.73 -13.43 -5.82
CA CYS A 51 -11.71 -12.65 -6.56
C CYS A 51 -11.64 -12.88 -8.07
N LEU A 52 -12.77 -13.15 -8.72
CA LEU A 52 -12.84 -13.09 -10.17
C LEU A 52 -12.92 -11.64 -10.63
N LEU A 53 -12.14 -11.28 -11.65
CA LEU A 53 -12.23 -10.01 -12.36
C LEU A 53 -12.70 -10.22 -13.80
N ALA A 54 -13.68 -9.42 -14.23
CA ALA A 54 -14.25 -9.51 -15.57
C ALA A 54 -14.68 -8.14 -16.10
N GLU A 55 -14.44 -7.84 -17.38
CA GLU A 55 -14.96 -6.62 -18.02
C GLU A 55 -16.43 -6.81 -18.42
N ILE A 56 -17.24 -5.76 -18.27
CA ILE A 56 -18.64 -5.75 -18.65
C ILE A 56 -18.76 -5.37 -20.14
N ASP A 57 -19.23 -6.30 -20.95
CA ASP A 57 -19.49 -6.09 -22.38
C ASP A 57 -20.91 -5.59 -22.63
N ALA A 58 -21.88 -6.07 -21.85
CA ALA A 58 -23.27 -5.68 -21.94
C ALA A 58 -23.99 -5.80 -20.59
N ALA A 59 -25.06 -5.03 -20.42
CA ALA A 59 -25.97 -5.14 -19.28
C ALA A 59 -27.40 -5.31 -19.78
N SER A 60 -28.17 -6.19 -19.15
CA SER A 60 -29.59 -6.35 -19.46
C SER A 60 -30.36 -5.09 -19.05
N THR A 61 -30.99 -4.45 -20.04
CA THR A 61 -31.85 -3.26 -19.86
C THR A 61 -33.35 -3.59 -19.93
N SER A 62 -33.70 -4.87 -20.11
CA SER A 62 -35.08 -5.28 -20.36
C SER A 62 -35.88 -5.48 -19.06
N ALA A 63 -36.99 -4.74 -18.94
CA ALA A 63 -37.92 -4.87 -17.83
C ALA A 63 -38.53 -6.29 -17.79
N GLY A 64 -38.37 -6.99 -16.66
CA GLY A 64 -38.99 -8.30 -16.40
C GLY A 64 -38.03 -9.49 -16.26
N ASN A 65 -36.74 -9.33 -16.60
CA ASN A 65 -35.69 -10.34 -16.36
C ASN A 65 -34.83 -9.97 -15.14
N PRO A 66 -34.19 -10.94 -14.45
CA PRO A 66 -33.17 -10.63 -13.46
C PRO A 66 -32.06 -9.82 -14.15
N PHE A 67 -31.61 -8.74 -13.50
CA PHE A 67 -30.52 -7.94 -14.04
C PHE A 67 -29.28 -8.82 -14.17
N CYS A 68 -28.68 -8.84 -15.36
CA CYS A 68 -27.51 -9.62 -15.66
C CYS A 68 -26.53 -8.82 -16.50
N LEU A 69 -25.26 -9.16 -16.35
CA LEU A 69 -24.15 -8.62 -17.13
C LEU A 69 -23.60 -9.73 -18.02
N VAL A 70 -23.30 -9.39 -19.26
CA VAL A 70 -22.42 -10.19 -20.10
C VAL A 70 -21.02 -9.68 -19.85
N CYS A 71 -20.12 -10.57 -19.45
CA CYS A 71 -18.75 -10.22 -19.13
C CYS A 71 -17.78 -11.13 -19.86
N HIS A 72 -16.54 -10.68 -19.98
CA HIS A 72 -15.39 -11.53 -20.29
C HIS A 72 -14.30 -11.38 -19.24
N ASP A 73 -13.58 -12.46 -18.95
CA ASP A 73 -12.40 -12.42 -18.09
C ASP A 73 -11.12 -12.14 -18.91
N ARG A 74 -9.97 -12.14 -18.22
CA ARG A 74 -8.65 -11.97 -18.83
C ARG A 74 -8.23 -13.06 -19.80
N SER A 75 -8.88 -14.23 -19.76
CA SER A 75 -8.68 -15.32 -20.71
C SER A 75 -9.57 -15.17 -21.96
N GLY A 76 -10.47 -14.18 -21.96
CA GLY A 76 -11.46 -13.97 -23.01
C GLY A 76 -12.68 -14.89 -22.88
N ASP A 77 -12.81 -15.63 -21.78
CA ASP A 77 -13.97 -16.48 -21.53
C ASP A 77 -15.18 -15.57 -21.28
N SER A 78 -16.23 -15.71 -22.10
CA SER A 78 -17.46 -14.94 -21.95
C SER A 78 -18.49 -15.70 -21.11
N PHE A 79 -19.11 -15.01 -20.15
CA PHE A 79 -20.08 -15.59 -19.23
C PHE A 79 -21.04 -14.54 -18.67
N ILE A 80 -22.08 -15.01 -17.99
CA ILE A 80 -23.08 -14.15 -17.36
C ILE A 80 -22.76 -13.90 -15.89
N VAL A 81 -22.89 -12.66 -15.43
CA VAL A 81 -23.00 -12.34 -14.00
C VAL A 81 -24.45 -11.97 -13.71
N GLY A 82 -25.18 -12.87 -13.06
CA GLY A 82 -26.60 -12.70 -12.72
C GLY A 82 -26.80 -12.29 -11.27
N PHE A 83 -27.64 -11.28 -11.02
CA PHE A 83 -27.94 -10.80 -9.66
C PHE A 83 -29.23 -11.44 -9.13
N ASP A 84 -29.14 -12.13 -7.99
CA ASP A 84 -30.31 -12.69 -7.29
C ASP A 84 -30.96 -11.62 -6.41
N LEU A 85 -31.89 -10.88 -7.02
CA LEU A 85 -32.63 -9.81 -6.35
C LEU A 85 -33.74 -10.32 -5.41
N SER A 86 -33.95 -11.64 -5.32
CA SER A 86 -35.08 -12.23 -4.59
C SER A 86 -34.99 -12.01 -3.06
N LYS A 87 -33.80 -11.75 -2.53
CA LYS A 87 -33.53 -11.55 -1.09
C LYS A 87 -33.60 -10.08 -0.63
N GLY A 88 -34.22 -9.18 -1.39
CA GLY A 88 -34.31 -7.76 -1.02
C GLY A 88 -32.96 -7.03 -1.07
N MET A 89 -32.05 -7.52 -1.91
CA MET A 89 -30.74 -6.94 -2.16
C MET A 89 -30.88 -5.47 -2.59
N ARG A 90 -30.18 -4.55 -1.91
CA ARG A 90 -30.03 -3.17 -2.40
C ARG A 90 -29.15 -3.21 -3.63
N PHE A 91 -29.75 -2.97 -4.78
CA PHE A 91 -29.10 -3.09 -6.08
C PHE A 91 -29.24 -1.80 -6.88
N SER A 92 -28.14 -1.29 -7.41
CA SER A 92 -28.10 -0.08 -8.24
C SER A 92 -27.53 -0.43 -9.62
N PRO A 93 -28.38 -0.67 -10.64
CA PRO A 93 -27.92 -0.98 -11.99
C PRO A 93 -26.93 0.06 -12.57
N ALA A 94 -27.05 1.33 -12.15
CA ALA A 94 -26.26 2.44 -12.65
C ALA A 94 -24.76 2.35 -12.29
N GLU A 95 -24.40 1.51 -11.32
CA GLU A 95 -23.02 1.21 -10.92
C GLU A 95 -22.31 0.30 -11.92
N PHE A 96 -23.07 -0.50 -12.68
CA PHE A 96 -22.54 -1.49 -13.62
C PHE A 96 -22.67 -0.99 -15.06
N ARG A 97 -21.56 -0.52 -15.64
CA ARG A 97 -21.54 0.09 -16.98
C ARG A 97 -20.66 -0.71 -17.93
N ILE A 98 -20.98 -0.66 -19.21
CA ILE A 98 -20.15 -1.27 -20.26
C ILE A 98 -18.75 -0.66 -20.19
N GLY A 99 -17.72 -1.52 -20.25
CA GLY A 99 -16.31 -1.17 -20.11
C GLY A 99 -15.83 -0.99 -18.67
N TYR A 100 -16.68 -1.23 -17.66
CA TYR A 100 -16.25 -1.34 -16.26
C TYR A 100 -15.82 -2.77 -15.96
N THR A 101 -15.00 -2.94 -14.93
CA THR A 101 -14.58 -4.25 -14.44
C THR A 101 -15.43 -4.62 -13.24
N VAL A 102 -16.12 -5.75 -13.31
CA VAL A 102 -16.79 -6.35 -12.15
C VAL A 102 -15.82 -7.27 -11.43
N ALA A 103 -15.82 -7.16 -10.11
CA ALA A 103 -15.07 -7.99 -9.19
C ALA A 103 -16.05 -8.77 -8.32
N VAL A 104 -15.96 -10.10 -8.37
CA VAL A 104 -16.83 -11.00 -7.59
C VAL A 104 -15.96 -11.87 -6.68
N VAL A 105 -16.02 -11.58 -5.38
CA VAL A 105 -15.32 -12.33 -4.33
C VAL A 105 -16.01 -13.67 -4.14
N TYR A 106 -15.21 -14.74 -4.06
CA TYR A 106 -15.70 -16.12 -3.86
C TYR A 106 -16.67 -16.61 -4.95
N ALA A 107 -16.48 -16.17 -6.19
CA ALA A 107 -17.34 -16.47 -7.33
C ALA A 107 -17.43 -17.99 -7.63
N LYS A 108 -18.64 -18.56 -7.63
CA LYS A 108 -18.88 -19.96 -8.03
C LYS A 108 -19.56 -20.05 -9.39
N ARG A 109 -19.21 -21.07 -10.19
CA ARG A 109 -19.86 -21.34 -11.48
C ARG A 109 -21.23 -21.92 -11.31
N VAL A 110 -22.15 -21.37 -12.08
CA VAL A 110 -23.55 -21.78 -12.16
C VAL A 110 -23.88 -22.07 -13.63
N SER A 111 -24.69 -23.11 -13.84
CA SER A 111 -25.41 -23.28 -15.11
C SER A 111 -26.82 -22.77 -14.89
N PHE A 112 -27.21 -21.73 -15.60
CA PHE A 112 -28.55 -21.18 -15.54
C PHE A 112 -29.55 -22.07 -16.28
N VAL A 113 -30.85 -21.85 -16.03
CA VAL A 113 -31.94 -22.66 -16.58
C VAL A 113 -31.98 -22.63 -18.11
N ASP A 114 -31.53 -21.53 -18.72
CA ASP A 114 -31.42 -21.37 -20.16
C ASP A 114 -30.17 -22.04 -20.77
N GLY A 115 -29.39 -22.75 -19.96
CA GLY A 115 -28.15 -23.42 -20.37
C GLY A 115 -26.93 -22.49 -20.43
N THR A 116 -27.09 -21.19 -20.16
CA THR A 116 -25.94 -20.28 -20.08
C THR A 116 -25.10 -20.58 -18.85
N LYS A 117 -23.79 -20.37 -18.95
CA LYS A 117 -22.86 -20.51 -17.83
C LYS A 117 -22.52 -19.13 -17.29
N GLY A 118 -22.38 -19.05 -15.97
CA GLY A 118 -22.01 -17.81 -15.34
C GLY A 118 -21.89 -17.90 -13.84
N ILE A 119 -22.11 -16.78 -13.17
CA ILE A 119 -21.98 -16.62 -11.74
C ILE A 119 -23.24 -15.97 -11.22
N ARG A 120 -23.66 -16.39 -10.03
CA ARG A 120 -24.79 -15.80 -9.31
C ARG A 120 -24.27 -14.94 -8.16
N VAL A 121 -24.60 -13.65 -8.18
CA VAL A 121 -24.34 -12.73 -7.07
C VAL A 121 -25.59 -12.69 -6.19
N SER A 122 -25.48 -13.20 -4.97
CA SER A 122 -26.58 -13.18 -3.98
C SER A 122 -26.34 -12.22 -2.82
N ASP A 123 -25.15 -11.63 -2.73
CA ASP A 123 -24.78 -10.62 -1.75
C ASP A 123 -23.94 -9.53 -2.45
N MET A 124 -24.34 -8.26 -2.31
CA MET A 124 -23.58 -7.15 -2.89
C MET A 124 -22.28 -6.88 -2.13
N ALA A 125 -22.12 -7.36 -0.90
CA ALA A 125 -20.85 -7.25 -0.20
C ALA A 125 -19.71 -8.03 -0.90
N THR A 126 -20.05 -9.00 -1.74
CA THR A 126 -19.08 -9.79 -2.50
C THR A 126 -18.92 -9.31 -3.95
N CYS A 127 -19.60 -8.24 -4.37
CA CYS A 127 -19.58 -7.76 -5.74
C CYS A 127 -19.32 -6.26 -5.81
N HIS A 128 -18.34 -5.85 -6.61
CA HIS A 128 -18.01 -4.44 -6.81
C HIS A 128 -17.71 -4.15 -8.29
N ALA A 129 -18.05 -2.95 -8.76
CA ALA A 129 -17.72 -2.50 -10.10
C ALA A 129 -16.66 -1.39 -10.04
N PHE A 130 -15.53 -1.60 -10.69
CA PHE A 130 -14.49 -0.61 -10.89
C PHE A 130 -14.74 0.17 -12.19
N PRO A 131 -14.64 1.51 -12.19
CA PRO A 131 -14.93 2.35 -13.36
C PRO A 131 -13.82 2.34 -14.42
N TYR A 132 -13.20 1.18 -14.66
CA TYR A 132 -12.08 0.97 -15.56
C TYR A 132 -12.22 -0.36 -16.29
N LYS A 133 -11.68 -0.42 -17.52
CA LYS A 133 -11.53 -1.67 -18.28
C LYS A 133 -10.62 -2.65 -17.57
N LEU A 134 -10.77 -3.94 -17.87
CA LEU A 134 -10.06 -5.00 -17.15
C LEU A 134 -8.54 -4.91 -17.39
N ASP A 135 -8.13 -4.60 -18.61
CA ASP A 135 -6.71 -4.39 -18.96
C ASP A 135 -6.07 -3.26 -18.16
N ARG A 136 -6.83 -2.19 -17.86
CA ARG A 136 -6.39 -1.05 -17.05
C ARG A 136 -6.43 -1.32 -15.56
N LEU A 137 -7.40 -2.08 -15.06
CA LEU A 137 -7.44 -2.45 -13.65
C LEU A 137 -6.22 -3.30 -13.25
N ILE A 138 -5.73 -4.11 -14.20
CA ILE A 138 -4.49 -4.86 -14.03
C ILE A 138 -3.29 -3.92 -13.87
N GLU A 139 -3.36 -2.61 -14.15
CA GLU A 139 -2.29 -1.61 -13.97
C GLU A 139 -2.63 -0.58 -12.86
N LEU A 140 -2.90 -1.01 -11.61
CA LEU A 140 -3.34 -0.13 -10.52
C LEU A 140 -2.21 0.26 -9.57
N ILE A 141 -1.98 1.57 -9.37
CA ILE A 141 -1.14 2.06 -8.26
C ILE A 141 -2.00 2.25 -7.00
N HIS A 142 -1.94 1.30 -6.08
CA HIS A 142 -2.84 1.26 -4.90
C HIS A 142 -2.42 2.18 -3.74
N SER A 143 -1.19 2.71 -3.76
CA SER A 143 -0.58 3.39 -2.61
C SER A 143 0.31 4.53 -3.09
N CYS A 144 -0.30 5.71 -3.30
CA CYS A 144 0.35 6.90 -3.86
C CYS A 144 -0.06 8.22 -3.17
N GLY A 145 -0.84 8.13 -2.08
CA GLY A 145 -1.18 9.30 -1.27
C GLY A 145 -0.04 9.68 -0.31
N ALA A 146 -0.28 10.70 0.51
CA ALA A 146 0.59 10.96 1.66
C ALA A 146 0.66 9.72 2.59
N MET A 147 1.78 9.56 3.27
CA MET A 147 2.37 8.39 3.93
C MET A 147 3.06 7.35 3.03
N THR A 148 2.87 7.38 1.71
CA THR A 148 3.33 6.29 0.82
C THR A 148 4.02 6.79 -0.44
N GLY A 149 3.38 7.70 -1.17
CA GLY A 149 3.95 8.34 -2.34
C GLY A 149 5.19 9.17 -2.03
N GLU A 150 5.26 9.80 -0.85
CA GLU A 150 6.45 10.56 -0.44
C GLU A 150 7.64 9.67 -0.08
N MET A 151 7.41 8.46 0.46
CA MET A 151 8.50 7.53 0.77
C MET A 151 9.18 7.09 -0.53
N ASP A 152 8.36 6.73 -1.52
CA ASP A 152 8.82 6.42 -2.87
C ASP A 152 9.52 7.63 -3.51
N LEU A 153 9.00 8.85 -3.32
CA LEU A 153 9.63 10.07 -3.83
C LEU A 153 11.02 10.29 -3.24
N PHE A 154 11.19 10.14 -1.92
CA PHE A 154 12.49 10.18 -1.27
C PHE A 154 13.44 9.12 -1.83
N ALA A 155 12.97 7.87 -1.94
CA ALA A 155 13.80 6.76 -2.41
C ALA A 155 14.23 6.94 -3.88
N ILE A 156 13.29 7.29 -4.77
CA ILE A 156 13.58 7.54 -6.20
C ILE A 156 14.60 8.68 -6.34
N HIS A 157 14.33 9.82 -5.69
CA HIS A 157 15.21 10.99 -5.80
C HIS A 157 16.59 10.71 -5.21
N ALA A 158 16.67 10.12 -4.01
CA ALA A 158 17.93 9.79 -3.37
C ALA A 158 18.75 8.76 -4.17
N CYS A 159 18.10 7.71 -4.68
CA CYS A 159 18.72 6.71 -5.55
C CYS A 159 19.39 7.38 -6.75
N HIS A 160 18.69 8.27 -7.44
CA HIS A 160 19.23 9.02 -8.56
C HIS A 160 20.43 9.88 -8.17
N GLN A 161 20.37 10.59 -7.04
CA GLN A 161 21.47 11.44 -6.56
C GLN A 161 22.74 10.63 -6.20
N LEU A 162 22.57 9.49 -5.51
CA LEU A 162 23.68 8.62 -5.14
C LEU A 162 24.33 7.96 -6.36
N GLN A 163 23.53 7.53 -7.33
CA GLN A 163 24.03 6.98 -8.59
C GLN A 163 24.79 8.02 -9.41
N GLN A 164 24.26 9.25 -9.54
CA GLN A 164 24.95 10.31 -10.29
C GLN A 164 26.26 10.77 -9.63
N THR A 165 26.30 10.79 -8.30
CA THR A 165 27.45 11.34 -7.57
C THR A 165 28.55 10.31 -7.34
N TRP A 166 28.17 9.08 -6.98
CA TRP A 166 29.12 8.05 -6.56
C TRP A 166 28.94 6.71 -7.27
N SER A 167 28.02 6.59 -8.23
CA SER A 167 27.63 5.29 -8.83
C SER A 167 27.19 4.25 -7.79
N ALA A 168 26.70 4.73 -6.64
CA ALA A 168 26.37 3.90 -5.49
C ALA A 168 24.89 3.51 -5.47
N ARG A 169 24.60 2.31 -4.96
CA ARG A 169 23.26 1.88 -4.57
C ARG A 169 22.92 2.39 -3.17
N MET A 170 21.67 2.26 -2.76
CA MET A 170 21.21 2.69 -1.44
C MET A 170 21.51 1.65 -0.37
N GLY A 171 21.94 2.12 0.80
CA GLY A 171 21.90 1.37 2.05
C GLY A 171 20.64 1.72 2.84
N LYS A 172 20.81 2.31 4.01
CA LYS A 172 19.71 2.67 4.90
C LYS A 172 19.11 4.04 4.54
N MET A 173 17.79 4.09 4.39
CA MET A 173 16.97 5.29 4.35
C MET A 173 16.31 5.51 5.72
N THR A 174 16.65 6.62 6.36
CA THR A 174 16.03 7.07 7.61
C THR A 174 15.16 8.28 7.33
N LEU A 175 13.84 8.12 7.43
CA LEU A 175 12.87 9.21 7.32
C LEU A 175 12.65 9.86 8.70
N ARG A 176 12.70 11.19 8.72
CA ARG A 176 12.31 12.04 9.85
C ARG A 176 10.98 12.71 9.54
N VAL A 177 9.97 12.35 10.32
CA VAL A 177 8.68 13.04 10.37
C VAL A 177 8.82 14.25 11.30
N ASP A 178 8.66 15.46 10.75
CA ASP A 178 8.87 16.70 11.51
C ASP A 178 7.68 17.03 12.41
N ASP A 179 6.46 17.05 11.86
CA ASP A 179 5.23 17.36 12.61
C ASP A 179 4.09 16.40 12.23
N LEU A 180 3.35 15.93 13.23
CA LEU A 180 2.11 15.18 12.99
C LEU A 180 0.93 16.14 12.94
N ASP A 181 0.20 16.12 11.83
CA ASP A 181 -1.00 16.94 11.67
C ASP A 181 -2.11 16.46 12.61
N PRO A 182 -2.53 17.28 13.58
CA PRO A 182 -3.61 16.91 14.48
C PRO A 182 -4.99 16.94 13.80
N ASN A 183 -5.10 17.56 12.62
CA ASN A 183 -6.37 17.79 11.94
C ASN A 183 -6.68 16.66 10.94
N VAL A 184 -7.08 15.52 11.47
CA VAL A 184 -7.46 14.35 10.67
C VAL A 184 -8.89 14.45 10.14
N SER A 185 -9.11 14.05 8.89
CA SER A 185 -10.43 13.95 8.27
C SER A 185 -11.19 12.72 8.78
N GLY A 186 -12.51 12.69 8.56
CA GLY A 186 -13.32 11.50 8.87
C GLY A 186 -12.84 10.25 8.13
N GLY A 187 -12.34 10.40 6.89
CA GLY A 187 -11.75 9.31 6.10
C GLY A 187 -10.43 8.80 6.69
N THR A 188 -9.55 9.71 7.13
CA THR A 188 -8.30 9.35 7.82
C THR A 188 -8.58 8.60 9.12
N MET A 189 -9.51 9.11 9.94
CA MET A 189 -9.93 8.45 11.18
C MET A 189 -10.53 7.07 10.91
N ARG A 190 -11.37 6.93 9.88
CA ARG A 190 -11.95 5.65 9.48
C ARG A 190 -10.88 4.65 9.06
N THR A 191 -9.85 5.10 8.35
CA THR A 191 -8.70 4.28 7.94
C THR A 191 -7.94 3.77 9.16
N MET A 192 -7.63 4.65 10.12
CA MET A 192 -6.97 4.28 11.37
C MET A 192 -7.80 3.27 12.20
N LEU A 193 -9.11 3.48 12.31
CA LEU A 193 -10.01 2.55 13.01
C LEU A 193 -10.11 1.19 12.31
N SER A 194 -10.15 1.17 10.97
CA SER A 194 -10.15 -0.07 10.19
C SER A 194 -8.87 -0.85 10.43
N PHE A 195 -7.72 -0.17 10.43
CA PHE A 195 -6.44 -0.76 10.74
C PHE A 195 -6.39 -1.36 12.15
N ALA A 196 -6.82 -0.60 13.17
CA ALA A 196 -6.90 -1.07 14.54
C ALA A 196 -7.86 -2.27 14.74
N SER A 197 -8.84 -2.43 13.84
CA SER A 197 -9.81 -3.53 13.90
C SER A 197 -9.28 -4.86 13.33
N GLY A 198 -8.10 -4.88 12.67
CA GLY A 198 -7.55 -6.07 12.03
C GLY A 198 -7.10 -7.19 12.98
N GLY A 199 -7.02 -6.91 14.29
CA GLY A 199 -6.57 -7.86 15.30
C GLY A 199 -5.06 -8.06 15.35
N SER A 200 -4.55 -8.59 16.46
CA SER A 200 -3.11 -8.65 16.74
C SER A 200 -2.30 -9.46 15.72
N LYS A 201 -2.86 -10.55 15.18
CA LYS A 201 -2.20 -11.38 14.17
C LYS A 201 -1.98 -10.61 12.86
N ALA A 202 -3.02 -9.93 12.36
CA ALA A 202 -2.90 -9.15 11.13
C ALA A 202 -1.92 -7.98 11.30
N MET A 203 -1.94 -7.32 12.47
CA MET A 203 -0.98 -6.25 12.77
C MET A 203 0.46 -6.76 12.84
N ALA A 204 0.68 -7.92 13.48
CA ALA A 204 2.01 -8.54 13.55
C ALA A 204 2.52 -8.97 12.17
N ALA A 205 1.64 -9.52 11.33
CA ALA A 205 1.97 -9.87 9.95
C ALA A 205 2.30 -8.60 9.13
N ALA A 206 1.50 -7.54 9.27
CA ALA A 206 1.68 -6.27 8.56
C ALA A 206 3.01 -5.56 8.86
N GLY A 207 3.65 -5.87 9.99
CA GLY A 207 4.98 -5.37 10.31
C GLY A 207 6.14 -6.15 9.69
N ARG A 208 5.88 -7.24 8.96
CA ARG A 208 6.91 -8.04 8.28
C ARG A 208 7.30 -7.38 6.94
N PRO A 209 8.57 -7.01 6.74
CA PRO A 209 9.09 -6.44 5.48
C PRO A 209 8.66 -7.18 4.22
N SER A 210 8.63 -8.51 4.30
CA SER A 210 8.37 -9.39 3.16
C SER A 210 6.90 -9.50 2.77
N LEU A 211 5.96 -9.03 3.60
CA LEU A 211 4.54 -9.38 3.46
C LEU A 211 3.95 -8.94 2.11
N LEU A 212 4.29 -7.74 1.63
CA LEU A 212 3.75 -7.19 0.39
C LEU A 212 4.77 -7.16 -0.74
N THR A 213 5.95 -7.74 -0.62
CA THR A 213 6.96 -7.67 -1.71
C THR A 213 6.95 -8.94 -2.56
N PRO A 214 6.99 -8.83 -3.90
CA PRO A 214 7.08 -10.00 -4.79
C PRO A 214 8.37 -10.79 -4.61
N VAL A 215 9.39 -10.21 -3.95
CA VAL A 215 10.68 -10.84 -3.66
C VAL A 215 10.88 -10.84 -2.14
N PRO A 216 11.18 -11.99 -1.51
CA PRO A 216 11.41 -12.06 -0.08
C PRO A 216 12.55 -11.15 0.38
N TYR A 217 12.32 -10.39 1.46
CA TYR A 217 13.33 -9.58 2.12
C TYR A 217 14.04 -10.43 3.19
N THR A 218 15.36 -10.63 3.04
CA THR A 218 16.13 -11.59 3.86
C THR A 218 17.07 -10.94 4.87
N LYS A 219 17.25 -9.62 4.82
CA LYS A 219 18.18 -8.91 5.70
C LYS A 219 17.55 -8.68 7.08
N PRO A 220 18.31 -8.77 8.17
CA PRO A 220 17.83 -8.36 9.48
C PRO A 220 17.56 -6.84 9.48
N LEU A 221 16.49 -6.42 10.16
CA LEU A 221 16.15 -5.02 10.28
C LEU A 221 17.05 -4.31 11.28
N GLU A 222 17.71 -3.23 10.84
CA GLU A 222 18.48 -2.33 11.69
C GLU A 222 17.62 -1.15 12.15
N THR A 223 16.69 -1.41 13.08
CA THR A 223 15.83 -0.39 13.67
C THR A 223 16.30 -0.03 15.07
N VAL A 224 16.66 1.24 15.29
CA VAL A 224 16.93 1.78 16.63
C VAL A 224 15.60 1.96 17.38
N ARG A 225 15.47 1.32 18.54
CA ARG A 225 14.27 1.44 19.38
C ARG A 225 14.41 2.59 20.38
N GLY A 226 13.31 3.30 20.63
CA GLY A 226 13.25 4.38 21.61
C GLY A 226 13.86 5.69 21.12
N ILE A 227 14.40 6.48 22.07
CA ILE A 227 14.96 7.80 21.83
C ILE A 227 16.44 7.66 21.45
N HIS A 228 16.84 8.26 20.34
CA HIS A 228 18.24 8.24 19.90
C HIS A 228 18.59 9.52 19.13
N ARG A 229 19.89 9.76 18.91
CA ARG A 229 20.38 10.89 18.13
C ARG A 229 21.02 10.39 16.85
N HIS A 230 20.45 10.77 15.73
CA HIS A 230 21.02 10.54 14.41
C HIS A 230 21.99 11.69 14.07
N PRO A 231 23.19 11.40 13.53
CA PRO A 231 24.22 12.42 13.28
C PRO A 231 23.75 13.54 12.34
N VAL A 232 22.99 13.19 11.29
CA VAL A 232 22.41 14.15 10.33
C VAL A 232 21.03 14.68 10.74
N LEU A 233 20.11 13.81 11.17
CA LEU A 233 18.70 14.16 11.36
C LEU A 233 18.36 14.72 12.74
N GLY A 234 19.27 14.62 13.71
CA GLY A 234 19.09 15.15 15.07
C GLY A 234 18.48 14.15 16.04
N LEU A 235 17.74 14.63 17.03
CA LEU A 235 17.11 13.79 18.05
C LEU A 235 15.80 13.19 17.50
N LEU A 236 15.70 11.87 17.55
CA LEU A 236 14.65 11.06 16.95
C LEU A 236 14.04 10.10 17.97
N THR A 237 12.79 9.71 17.74
CA THR A 237 12.06 8.73 18.54
C THR A 237 11.25 7.79 17.67
N LEU A 238 11.28 6.48 18.00
CA LEU A 238 10.38 5.49 17.41
C LEU A 238 8.97 5.62 18.01
N SER A 239 8.28 6.71 17.66
CA SER A 239 6.92 7.04 18.10
C SER A 239 5.93 7.18 16.94
N SER A 240 6.26 6.65 15.76
CA SER A 240 5.35 6.57 14.62
C SER A 240 4.62 5.20 14.63
N PRO A 241 3.33 5.15 15.02
CA PRO A 241 2.57 3.91 15.08
C PRO A 241 2.52 3.11 13.77
N PRO A 242 2.45 3.73 12.56
CA PRO A 242 2.40 2.99 11.31
C PRO A 242 3.77 2.61 10.71
N SER A 243 4.89 2.95 11.37
CA SER A 243 6.24 2.83 10.79
C SER A 243 6.58 1.44 10.25
N ASP A 244 6.15 0.38 10.94
CA ASP A 244 6.37 -0.99 10.47
C ASP A 244 5.56 -1.32 9.20
N GLN A 245 4.37 -0.75 9.05
CA GLN A 245 3.53 -0.95 7.85
C GLN A 245 4.02 -0.10 6.68
N ALA A 246 4.47 1.13 6.96
CA ALA A 246 5.15 1.98 5.98
C ALA A 246 6.36 1.26 5.38
N ARG A 247 7.14 0.55 6.22
CA ARG A 247 8.25 -0.30 5.78
C ARG A 247 7.83 -1.39 4.80
N THR A 248 6.68 -2.04 5.04
CA THR A 248 6.17 -3.08 4.14
C THR A 248 5.80 -2.51 2.76
N LEU A 249 5.28 -1.29 2.69
CA LEU A 249 4.92 -0.63 1.43
C LEU A 249 6.14 -0.20 0.63
N ILE A 250 7.15 0.43 1.26
CA ILE A 250 8.38 0.81 0.56
C ILE A 250 9.21 -0.41 0.14
N ASN A 251 9.15 -1.51 0.91
CA ASN A 251 9.77 -2.77 0.48
C ASN A 251 9.03 -3.44 -0.68
N ARG A 252 7.72 -3.23 -0.82
CA ARG A 252 7.01 -3.61 -2.05
C ARG A 252 7.58 -2.85 -3.24
N SER A 253 7.84 -1.54 -3.14
CA SER A 253 8.50 -0.77 -4.20
C SER A 253 9.86 -1.34 -4.56
N TRP A 254 10.69 -1.64 -3.56
CA TRP A 254 11.99 -2.30 -3.75
C TRP A 254 11.85 -3.63 -4.50
N GLY A 255 10.90 -4.49 -4.08
CA GLY A 255 10.65 -5.77 -4.73
C GLY A 255 10.14 -5.65 -6.16
N LEU A 256 9.22 -4.71 -6.42
CA LEU A 256 8.70 -4.42 -7.76
C LEU A 256 9.82 -3.98 -8.73
N LEU A 257 10.82 -3.26 -8.22
CA LEU A 257 11.98 -2.81 -8.99
C LEU A 257 13.06 -3.89 -9.19
N GLY A 258 12.81 -5.13 -8.78
CA GLY A 258 13.74 -6.26 -8.93
C GLY A 258 14.51 -6.65 -7.66
N GLY A 259 14.14 -6.09 -6.50
CA GLY A 259 14.69 -6.47 -5.21
C GLY A 259 16.21 -6.28 -5.13
N PRO A 260 17.01 -7.33 -4.82
CA PRO A 260 18.47 -7.22 -4.73
C PRO A 260 19.16 -6.66 -5.99
N GLU A 261 18.61 -6.95 -7.17
CA GLU A 261 19.12 -6.49 -8.46
C GLU A 261 18.57 -5.12 -8.89
N SER A 262 17.70 -4.53 -8.08
CA SER A 262 17.15 -3.19 -8.35
C SER A 262 18.23 -2.12 -8.27
N SER A 263 17.88 -0.95 -8.81
CA SER A 263 18.66 0.29 -8.65
C SER A 263 18.85 0.70 -7.20
N TRP A 264 17.95 0.27 -6.30
CA TRP A 264 18.01 0.56 -4.86
C TRP A 264 19.02 -0.35 -4.16
N GLY A 265 19.21 -1.58 -4.64
CA GLY A 265 20.25 -2.49 -4.20
C GLY A 265 19.85 -3.50 -3.12
N PRO A 266 20.76 -4.43 -2.78
CA PRO A 266 20.47 -5.59 -1.93
C PRO A 266 20.49 -5.29 -0.42
N ASN A 267 21.01 -4.13 -0.03
CA ASN A 267 21.10 -3.71 1.38
C ASN A 267 20.17 -2.53 1.70
N PHE A 268 19.22 -2.23 0.80
CA PHE A 268 18.25 -1.17 1.04
C PHE A 268 17.43 -1.47 2.30
N GLN A 269 17.40 -0.52 3.25
CA GLN A 269 16.56 -0.61 4.44
C GLN A 269 15.80 0.69 4.65
N TYR A 270 14.60 0.59 5.24
CA TYR A 270 13.81 1.76 5.59
C TYR A 270 13.48 1.79 7.09
N ASN A 271 13.70 2.95 7.69
CA ASN A 271 13.25 3.29 9.03
C ASN A 271 12.60 4.67 9.05
N GLU A 272 11.56 4.82 9.87
CA GLU A 272 10.88 6.09 10.09
C GLU A 272 10.91 6.46 11.58
N TYR A 273 11.20 7.72 11.86
CA TYR A 273 11.21 8.26 13.22
C TYR A 273 10.57 9.64 13.26
N GLU A 274 9.96 9.95 14.39
CA GLU A 274 9.46 11.29 14.67
C GLU A 274 10.59 12.14 15.26
N ARG A 275 10.65 13.40 14.84
CA ARG A 275 11.58 14.38 15.38
C ARG A 275 11.23 14.73 16.83
N ALA A 276 12.25 14.96 17.65
CA ALA A 276 12.10 15.59 18.94
C ALA A 276 13.02 16.81 19.07
N HIS A 277 12.51 17.90 19.63
CA HIS A 277 13.28 19.12 19.87
C HIS A 277 14.08 19.08 21.18
N SER A 278 13.75 18.16 22.07
CA SER A 278 14.42 17.93 23.36
C SER A 278 14.15 16.52 23.86
N TYR A 279 14.92 16.04 24.84
CA TYR A 279 14.68 14.72 25.45
C TYR A 279 13.32 14.65 26.15
N LEU A 280 12.86 15.74 26.78
CA LEU A 280 11.52 15.80 27.34
C LEU A 280 10.46 15.70 26.25
N GLY A 281 10.64 16.40 25.12
CA GLY A 281 9.77 16.26 23.95
C GLY A 281 9.74 14.83 23.41
N ALA A 282 10.90 14.15 23.36
CA ALA A 282 10.99 12.76 22.93
C ALA A 282 10.22 11.82 23.87
N ILE A 283 10.29 12.02 25.19
CA ILE A 283 9.49 11.28 26.17
C ILE A 283 7.99 11.54 25.95
N LEU A 284 7.60 12.79 25.74
CA LEU A 284 6.20 13.15 25.47
C LEU A 284 5.68 12.49 24.18
N ASN A 285 6.49 12.44 23.12
CA ASN A 285 6.15 11.76 21.88
C ASN A 285 5.94 10.25 22.09
N LEU A 286 6.82 9.59 22.86
CA LEU A 286 6.64 8.18 23.22
C LEU A 286 5.36 7.95 24.02
N VAL A 287 5.11 8.76 25.06
CA VAL A 287 3.89 8.67 25.87
C VAL A 287 2.65 8.84 24.99
N ARG A 288 2.64 9.85 24.12
CA ARG A 288 1.56 10.09 23.15
C ARG A 288 1.34 8.88 22.24
N CYS A 289 2.40 8.31 21.68
CA CYS A 289 2.31 7.12 20.83
C CYS A 289 1.70 5.92 21.60
N TYR A 290 2.19 5.63 22.81
CA TYR A 290 1.63 4.54 23.62
C TYR A 290 0.16 4.78 24.02
N LEU A 291 -0.24 6.02 24.28
CA LEU A 291 -1.64 6.36 24.53
C LEU A 291 -2.52 6.11 23.30
N ILE A 292 -2.05 6.48 22.10
CA ILE A 292 -2.74 6.21 20.84
C ILE A 292 -2.86 4.70 20.60
N LEU A 293 -1.78 3.94 20.78
CA LEU A 293 -1.79 2.49 20.62
C LEU A 293 -2.70 1.80 21.64
N ALA A 294 -2.70 2.26 22.90
CA ALA A 294 -3.60 1.75 23.93
C ALA A 294 -5.07 2.06 23.59
N MET A 295 -5.35 3.27 23.13
CA MET A 295 -6.68 3.65 22.64
C MET A 295 -7.12 2.75 21.48
N PHE A 296 -6.27 2.54 20.47
CA PHE A 296 -6.60 1.67 19.34
C PHE A 296 -6.75 0.20 19.72
N SER A 297 -6.01 -0.28 20.72
CA SER A 297 -6.19 -1.64 21.25
C SER A 297 -7.58 -1.86 21.85
N CYS A 298 -8.29 -0.80 22.24
CA CYS A 298 -9.66 -0.87 22.73
C CYS A 298 -10.72 -0.91 21.62
N VAL A 299 -10.36 -0.68 20.34
CA VAL A 299 -11.29 -0.69 19.19
C VAL A 299 -11.94 -2.07 18.96
N GLN A 300 -11.32 -3.14 19.46
CA GLN A 300 -11.92 -4.48 19.47
C GLN A 300 -13.24 -4.54 20.27
N TYR A 301 -13.45 -3.64 21.23
CA TYR A 301 -14.69 -3.57 21.99
C TYR A 301 -15.74 -2.73 21.24
N ALA A 302 -16.85 -3.36 20.85
CA ALA A 302 -17.88 -2.73 20.01
C ALA A 302 -18.41 -1.40 20.57
N TRP A 303 -18.60 -1.29 21.90
CA TRP A 303 -19.06 -0.06 22.55
C TRP A 303 -18.04 1.08 22.43
N PHE A 304 -16.74 0.76 22.52
CA PHE A 304 -15.67 1.73 22.43
C PHE A 304 -15.45 2.17 20.98
N ARG A 305 -15.52 1.23 20.03
CA ARG A 305 -15.50 1.54 18.60
C ARG A 305 -16.65 2.46 18.20
N GLU A 306 -17.86 2.18 18.68
CA GLU A 306 -19.04 3.03 18.45
C GLU A 306 -18.84 4.42 19.06
N PHE A 307 -18.32 4.51 20.28
CA PHE A 307 -17.98 5.78 20.92
C PHE A 307 -16.97 6.59 20.11
N LEU A 308 -15.84 5.99 19.71
CA LEU A 308 -14.83 6.66 18.89
C LEU A 308 -15.39 7.09 17.53
N THR A 309 -16.22 6.25 16.91
CA THR A 309 -16.86 6.57 15.61
C THR A 309 -17.79 7.77 15.75
N ARG A 310 -18.50 7.93 16.88
CA ARG A 310 -19.35 9.10 17.15
C ARG A 310 -18.58 10.38 17.44
N CYS A 311 -17.37 10.26 17.98
CA CYS A 311 -16.49 11.40 18.24
C CYS A 311 -15.64 11.78 17.01
N ALA A 312 -15.55 10.90 16.02
CA ALA A 312 -14.82 11.15 14.79
C ALA A 312 -15.55 12.19 13.92
N PRO A 313 -14.81 12.98 13.12
CA PRO A 313 -15.44 13.79 12.07
C PRO A 313 -16.26 12.91 11.12
N ASP A 314 -17.38 13.45 10.64
CA ASP A 314 -18.23 12.75 9.67
C ASP A 314 -17.46 12.40 8.39
N LEU A 315 -17.85 11.30 7.74
CA LEU A 315 -17.28 10.93 6.45
C LEU A 315 -17.56 12.03 5.40
N GLY A 316 -16.53 12.38 4.64
CA GLY A 316 -16.59 13.50 3.69
C GLY A 316 -16.31 14.87 4.32
N VAL A 317 -16.16 14.94 5.66
CA VAL A 317 -15.74 16.16 6.36
C VAL A 317 -14.24 16.09 6.65
N GLY A 318 -13.53 17.12 6.22
CA GLY A 318 -12.10 17.33 6.47
C GLY A 318 -11.85 18.60 7.27
N PRO A 319 -10.58 18.87 7.61
CA PRO A 319 -10.20 20.16 8.17
C PRO A 319 -10.63 21.34 7.30
N SER A 320 -10.85 22.50 7.92
CA SER A 320 -11.11 23.74 7.20
C SER A 320 -9.91 24.13 6.33
N GLU A 321 -10.15 24.93 5.30
CA GLU A 321 -9.08 25.43 4.43
C GLU A 321 -8.02 26.22 5.21
N GLU A 322 -8.43 26.96 6.25
CA GLU A 322 -7.51 27.66 7.16
C GLU A 322 -6.64 26.68 7.95
N GLN A 323 -7.24 25.61 8.50
CA GLN A 323 -6.48 24.56 9.20
C GLN A 323 -5.49 23.87 8.27
N ILE A 324 -5.91 23.55 7.03
CA ILE A 324 -5.04 22.93 6.02
C ILE A 324 -3.84 23.83 5.71
N ARG A 325 -4.07 25.12 5.45
CA ARG A 325 -3.01 26.07 5.08
C ARG A 325 -2.13 26.46 6.27
N SER A 326 -2.58 26.25 7.51
CA SER A 326 -1.83 26.61 8.71
C SER A 326 -0.56 25.78 8.91
N LEU A 327 -0.49 24.58 8.32
CA LEU A 327 0.61 23.64 8.50
C LEU A 327 1.12 23.13 7.14
N PRO A 328 2.19 23.74 6.57
CA PRO A 328 2.79 23.21 5.36
C PRO A 328 3.37 21.81 5.63
N PHE A 329 3.35 20.94 4.62
CA PHE A 329 4.02 19.65 4.72
C PHE A 329 5.53 19.85 4.73
N THR A 330 6.22 19.23 5.69
CA THR A 330 7.68 19.17 5.73
C THR A 330 8.13 17.78 6.18
N ALA A 331 9.16 17.26 5.50
CA ALA A 331 9.79 16.00 5.87
C ALA A 331 11.25 16.01 5.44
N ALA A 332 12.08 15.20 6.09
CA ALA A 332 13.47 15.01 5.68
C ALA A 332 13.87 13.54 5.76
N ALA A 333 14.60 13.05 4.77
CA ALA A 333 15.18 11.72 4.80
C ALA A 333 16.69 11.80 4.65
N PHE A 334 17.41 11.00 5.41
CA PHE A 334 18.82 10.73 5.17
C PHE A 334 18.96 9.35 4.54
N VAL A 335 19.60 9.28 3.38
CA VAL A 335 19.80 8.03 2.63
C VAL A 335 21.28 7.78 2.47
N GLU A 336 21.75 6.68 3.05
CA GLU A 336 23.14 6.25 2.99
C GLU A 336 23.45 5.61 1.64
N ALA A 337 24.64 5.85 1.10
CA ALA A 337 25.22 4.98 0.09
C ALA A 337 25.53 3.61 0.71
N ASP A 338 25.34 2.51 -0.02
CA ASP A 338 25.48 1.16 0.54
C ASP A 338 26.88 0.94 1.18
N PRO A 339 26.98 0.84 2.53
CA PRO A 339 28.27 0.79 3.22
C PRO A 339 28.99 -0.55 3.10
N ALA A 340 28.35 -1.56 2.49
CA ALA A 340 28.99 -2.82 2.13
C ALA A 340 30.15 -2.59 1.15
N GLU A 341 30.03 -1.59 0.28
CA GLU A 341 31.13 -1.09 -0.56
C GLU A 341 31.97 -0.11 0.26
N LYS A 342 33.26 -0.42 0.45
CA LYS A 342 34.15 0.35 1.34
C LYS A 342 34.24 1.83 0.95
N GLU A 343 34.18 2.12 -0.34
CA GLU A 343 34.23 3.48 -0.89
C GLU A 343 32.98 4.31 -0.64
N ASN A 344 31.87 3.68 -0.25
CA ASN A 344 30.59 4.32 0.07
C ASN A 344 30.43 4.64 1.56
N ARG A 345 31.34 4.17 2.41
CA ARG A 345 31.24 4.36 3.86
C ARG A 345 31.28 5.84 4.24
N GLY A 346 30.35 6.25 5.08
CA GLY A 346 30.22 7.64 5.51
C GLY A 346 29.76 8.58 4.38
N LYS A 347 29.16 8.05 3.30
CA LYS A 347 28.56 8.84 2.22
C LYS A 347 27.04 8.69 2.24
N GLY A 348 26.33 9.75 1.91
CA GLY A 348 24.88 9.74 1.83
C GLY A 348 24.31 11.08 1.39
N CYS A 349 23.00 11.15 1.22
CA CYS A 349 22.31 12.38 0.88
C CYS A 349 21.21 12.70 1.89
N LEU A 350 21.16 13.96 2.33
CA LEU A 350 20.05 14.52 3.07
C LEU A 350 19.09 15.15 2.07
N VAL A 351 17.88 14.62 1.99
CA VAL A 351 16.80 15.17 1.17
C VAL A 351 15.78 15.81 2.11
N LYS A 352 15.33 17.02 1.78
CA LYS A 352 14.21 17.68 2.47
C LYS A 352 13.12 18.01 1.48
N LEU A 353 11.89 17.73 1.86
CA LEU A 353 10.70 18.03 1.10
C LEU A 353 9.89 19.10 1.82
N ARG A 354 9.35 20.04 1.05
CA ARG A 354 8.43 21.05 1.57
C ARG A 354 7.31 21.33 0.56
N TYR A 355 6.08 21.40 1.05
CA TYR A 355 4.92 21.77 0.26
C TYR A 355 4.03 22.74 1.03
N THR A 356 3.74 23.91 0.45
CA THR A 356 3.16 25.04 1.17
C THR A 356 1.67 24.94 1.40
N GLU A 357 0.94 24.20 0.57
CA GLU A 357 -0.53 24.15 0.61
C GLU A 357 -1.09 23.16 1.65
N GLY A 358 -0.22 22.51 2.44
CA GLY A 358 -0.60 21.59 3.51
C GLY A 358 -0.73 20.12 3.08
N ASN A 359 -1.01 19.25 4.05
CA ASN A 359 -0.91 17.79 3.89
C ASN A 359 -1.93 17.17 2.93
N TYR A 360 -3.19 17.61 2.95
CA TYR A 360 -4.23 17.08 2.04
C TYR A 360 -3.99 17.51 0.59
N PRO A 361 -3.72 18.80 0.29
CA PRO A 361 -3.30 19.20 -1.04
C PRO A 361 -2.00 18.54 -1.50
N PHE A 362 -1.05 18.29 -0.59
CA PHE A 362 0.16 17.51 -0.90
C PHE A 362 -0.19 16.09 -1.37
N ALA A 363 -1.03 15.37 -0.63
CA ALA A 363 -1.50 14.04 -1.02
C ALA A 363 -2.22 14.05 -2.39
N ALA A 364 -3.08 15.04 -2.61
CA ALA A 364 -3.78 15.21 -3.89
C ALA A 364 -2.81 15.50 -5.04
N MET A 365 -1.79 16.34 -4.81
CA MET A 365 -0.73 16.63 -5.77
C MET A 365 0.03 15.37 -6.13
N LEU A 366 0.47 14.56 -5.15
CA LEU A 366 1.17 13.29 -5.43
C LEU A 366 0.32 12.36 -6.29
N MET A 367 -0.95 12.15 -5.94
CA MET A 367 -1.84 11.28 -6.71
C MET A 367 -2.06 11.80 -8.14
N ALA A 368 -2.28 13.11 -8.30
CA ALA A 368 -2.48 13.72 -9.61
C ALA A 368 -1.23 13.61 -10.49
N GLN A 369 -0.05 13.85 -9.92
CA GLN A 369 1.21 13.76 -10.67
C GLN A 369 1.61 12.32 -10.98
N ALA A 370 1.31 11.37 -10.09
CA ALA A 370 1.50 9.95 -10.38
C ALA A 370 0.60 9.47 -11.51
N ALA A 371 -0.69 9.83 -11.48
CA ALA A 371 -1.62 9.55 -12.57
C ALA A 371 -1.16 10.19 -13.88
N ALA A 372 -0.70 11.45 -13.83
CA ALA A 372 -0.14 12.13 -14.99
C ALA A 372 1.14 11.46 -15.51
N THR A 373 1.97 10.88 -14.63
CA THR A 373 3.16 10.12 -15.02
C THR A 373 2.72 8.87 -15.77
N LEU A 374 1.83 8.05 -15.19
CA LEU A 374 1.32 6.83 -15.81
C LEU A 374 0.63 7.06 -17.16
N LEU A 375 -0.10 8.18 -17.31
CA LEU A 375 -0.80 8.50 -18.55
C LEU A 375 0.13 8.95 -19.68
N ASN A 376 1.20 9.68 -19.35
CA ASN A 376 2.11 10.27 -20.33
C ASN A 376 3.32 9.38 -20.62
N ASP A 377 3.86 8.73 -19.59
CA ASP A 377 4.92 7.74 -19.70
C ASP A 377 4.34 6.35 -19.46
N ARG A 378 4.15 5.62 -20.56
CA ARG A 378 3.59 4.26 -20.53
C ARG A 378 4.65 3.20 -20.25
N ASN A 379 5.91 3.59 -20.08
CA ASN A 379 7.00 2.67 -19.78
C ASN A 379 7.31 2.73 -18.28
N LEU A 380 6.65 1.88 -17.51
CA LEU A 380 6.97 1.73 -16.09
C LEU A 380 8.42 1.28 -15.91
N SER A 381 9.04 1.72 -14.81
CA SER A 381 10.39 1.28 -14.45
C SER A 381 10.46 -0.25 -14.37
N ALA A 382 11.64 -0.81 -14.69
CA ALA A 382 11.90 -2.25 -14.68
C ALA A 382 11.02 -3.09 -15.65
N GLY A 383 10.33 -2.47 -16.62
CA GLY A 383 9.57 -3.20 -17.64
C GLY A 383 8.26 -3.83 -17.12
N ILE A 384 7.75 -3.31 -16.01
CA ILE A 384 6.51 -3.78 -15.37
C ILE A 384 5.33 -3.52 -16.33
N LYS A 385 4.51 -4.56 -16.55
CA LYS A 385 3.35 -4.51 -17.46
C LYS A 385 2.01 -4.31 -16.76
N GLY A 386 2.02 -4.27 -15.42
CA GLY A 386 0.83 -4.17 -14.60
C GLY A 386 1.01 -4.85 -13.25
N GLY A 387 0.10 -4.54 -12.35
CA GLY A 387 -0.20 -5.26 -11.13
C GLY A 387 -0.83 -4.34 -10.11
N CYS A 388 -0.69 -4.73 -8.85
CA CYS A 388 -0.93 -3.86 -7.71
C CYS A 388 0.39 -3.12 -7.39
N LEU A 389 0.54 -1.89 -7.87
CA LEU A 389 1.80 -1.15 -7.94
C LEU A 389 1.91 -0.08 -6.84
N THR A 390 3.13 0.39 -6.60
CA THR A 390 3.45 1.55 -5.75
C THR A 390 3.96 2.70 -6.61
N ALA A 391 4.10 3.91 -6.05
CA ALA A 391 4.65 5.05 -6.79
C ALA A 391 6.13 4.85 -7.15
N GLY A 392 6.83 3.94 -6.46
CA GLY A 392 8.23 3.58 -6.69
C GLY A 392 8.56 3.21 -8.14
N VAL A 393 7.59 2.66 -8.89
CA VAL A 393 7.78 2.24 -10.29
C VAL A 393 7.73 3.39 -11.29
N LEU A 394 7.32 4.60 -10.86
CA LEU A 394 7.15 5.76 -11.74
C LEU A 394 8.46 6.49 -12.05
N GLY A 395 9.54 6.20 -11.30
CA GLY A 395 10.87 6.72 -11.60
C GLY A 395 11.01 8.25 -11.49
N ALA A 396 12.08 8.78 -12.08
CA ALA A 396 12.48 10.19 -11.93
C ALA A 396 11.44 11.17 -12.48
N ASP A 397 10.69 10.80 -13.51
CA ASP A 397 9.63 11.63 -14.11
C ASP A 397 8.55 12.00 -13.10
N PHE A 398 8.21 11.10 -12.18
CA PHE A 398 7.28 11.40 -11.09
C PHE A 398 7.83 12.46 -10.14
N VAL A 399 9.12 12.41 -9.80
CA VAL A 399 9.78 13.41 -8.95
C VAL A 399 9.76 14.79 -9.63
N GLU A 400 10.07 14.85 -10.92
CA GLU A 400 10.05 16.10 -11.69
C GLU A 400 8.63 16.68 -11.82
N ARG A 401 7.63 15.83 -12.02
CA ARG A 401 6.21 16.25 -12.03
C ARG A 401 5.74 16.73 -10.67
N ALA A 402 6.14 16.06 -9.58
CA ALA A 402 5.86 16.54 -8.24
C ALA A 402 6.48 17.93 -7.99
N ARG A 403 7.71 18.16 -8.47
CA ARG A 403 8.36 19.48 -8.42
C ARG A 403 7.57 20.52 -9.23
N GLN A 404 7.11 20.19 -10.43
CA GLN A 404 6.23 21.06 -11.23
C GLN A 404 4.89 21.34 -10.55
N GLY A 405 4.40 20.38 -9.74
CA GLY A 405 3.22 20.52 -8.89
C GLY A 405 3.41 21.41 -7.65
N GLY A 406 4.60 21.99 -7.46
CA GLY A 406 4.93 22.89 -6.36
C GLY A 406 5.69 22.24 -5.20
N LEU A 407 6.15 20.99 -5.33
CA LEU A 407 7.00 20.36 -4.32
C LEU A 407 8.41 20.95 -4.35
N GLU A 408 8.84 21.52 -3.23
CA GLU A 408 10.21 21.96 -3.03
C GLU A 408 11.06 20.78 -2.56
N ILE A 409 12.17 20.52 -3.26
CA ILE A 409 13.11 19.43 -2.95
C ILE A 409 14.50 20.04 -2.75
N GLU A 410 15.00 20.01 -1.52
CA GLU A 410 16.38 20.39 -1.19
C GLU A 410 17.21 19.11 -1.02
N THR A 411 18.44 19.09 -1.54
CA THR A 411 19.35 17.95 -1.41
C THR A 411 20.74 18.41 -1.00
N THR A 412 21.32 17.73 -0.02
CA THR A 412 22.69 17.94 0.43
C THR A 412 23.44 16.61 0.41
N MET A 413 24.49 16.52 -0.40
CA MET A 413 25.41 15.37 -0.39
C MET A 413 26.37 15.50 0.80
N LEU A 414 26.56 14.41 1.54
CA LEU A 414 27.37 14.37 2.75
C LEU A 414 28.43 13.28 2.66
N GLU A 415 29.63 13.57 3.15
CA GLU A 415 30.76 12.64 3.26
C GLU A 415 31.38 12.72 4.66
N GLY A 416 32.00 11.63 5.11
CA GLY A 416 32.80 11.58 6.34
C GLY A 416 32.00 11.61 7.65
N PHE A 417 30.71 11.26 7.64
CA PHE A 417 29.96 11.07 8.88
C PHE A 417 30.18 9.66 9.45
N GLU A 418 30.31 9.55 10.76
CA GLU A 418 30.27 8.26 11.46
C GLU A 418 28.80 7.86 11.66
N ALA A 419 28.43 6.69 11.15
CA ALA A 419 27.07 6.13 11.21
C ALA A 419 26.78 5.45 12.55
#